data_AF-A0A951EXV6-F1
#
_entry.id   AF-A0A951EXV6-F1
#
_cell.length_a   1.000
_cell.length_b   1.000
_cell.length_c   1.000
_cell.angle_alpha   90.00
_cell.angle_beta   90.00
_cell.angle_gamma   90.00
#
_symmetry.space_group_name_H-M   'P 1'
#
loop_
_entity.id
_entity.type
_entity.pdbx_description
1 polymer ?
#
loop_
_entity_poly.entity_id
_entity_poly.type
_entity_poly.pdbx_seq_one_letter_code
_entity_poly.pdbx_strand_id
1 'polypeptide(L)' 'MIRGALHDLIERLPDEELPIAKRFLEYLAINPAYRAALSAPPDDEPVTETDAAAIRQSQEEVRSASITPHADILREFGMR' A
#
# COMPACT_ATOMS: atom_id res chain seq x y z
N MET A 1 11.66 -3.84 -27.69
CA MET A 1 10.54 -3.30 -28.51
C MET A 1 9.48 -2.58 -27.68
N ILE A 2 9.18 -2.97 -26.43
CA ILE A 2 8.18 -2.30 -25.57
C ILE A 2 8.52 -0.85 -25.19
N ARG A 3 9.80 -0.53 -24.94
CA ARG A 3 10.21 0.83 -24.53
C ARG A 3 9.91 1.88 -25.60
N GLY A 4 10.14 1.56 -26.87
CA GLY A 4 9.82 2.46 -27.99
C GLY A 4 8.32 2.74 -28.07
N ALA A 5 7.50 1.70 -28.02
CA ALA A 5 6.03 1.83 -28.03
C ALA A 5 5.49 2.68 -26.86
N LEU A 6 6.12 2.64 -25.68
CA LEU A 6 5.75 3.51 -24.57
C LEU A 6 6.09 4.98 -24.83
N HIS A 7 7.26 5.26 -25.41
CA HIS A 7 7.62 6.63 -25.81
C HIS A 7 6.63 7.16 -26.86
N ASP A 8 6.33 6.36 -27.89
CA ASP A 8 5.37 6.74 -28.94
C ASP A 8 3.97 7.02 -28.37
N LEU A 9 3.57 6.33 -27.30
CA LEU A 9 2.30 6.58 -26.63
C LEU A 9 2.31 7.92 -25.87
N ILE A 10 3.42 8.25 -25.19
CA ILE A 10 3.56 9.52 -24.46
C ILE A 10 3.50 10.70 -25.43
N GLU A 11 4.16 10.60 -26.60
CA GLU A 11 4.15 11.65 -27.64
C GLU A 11 2.76 11.90 -28.23
N ARG A 12 1.82 10.96 -28.07
CA ARG A 12 0.45 11.06 -28.60
C ARG A 12 -0.56 11.58 -27.58
N LEU A 13 -0.17 11.79 -26.33
CA LEU A 13 -1.07 12.29 -25.30
C LEU A 13 -1.34 13.79 -25.50
N PRO A 14 -2.58 14.25 -25.30
CA PRO A 14 -2.87 15.68 -25.15
C PRO A 14 -2.06 16.28 -23.99
N ASP A 15 -1.63 17.54 -24.12
CA ASP A 15 -0.80 18.22 -23.10
C ASP A 15 -1.46 18.23 -21.71
N GLU A 16 -2.79 18.33 -21.67
CA GLU A 16 -3.61 18.29 -20.46
C GLU A 16 -3.54 16.96 -19.69
N GLU A 17 -3.21 15.86 -20.37
CA GLU A 17 -3.10 14.51 -19.79
C GLU A 17 -1.67 14.19 -19.32
N LEU A 18 -0.66 14.93 -19.80
CA LEU A 18 0.75 14.71 -19.43
C LEU A 18 1.02 14.77 -17.91
N PRO A 19 0.41 15.66 -17.12
CA PRO A 19 0.61 15.67 -15.66
C PRO A 19 0.17 14.36 -14.98
N ILE A 20 -0.94 13.77 -15.44
CA ILE A 20 -1.48 12.51 -14.91
C ILE A 20 -0.57 11.35 -15.33
N ALA A 21 -0.21 11.28 -16.61
CA ALA A 21 0.69 10.26 -17.13
C ALA A 21 2.07 10.28 -16.41
N LYS A 22 2.64 11.47 -16.18
CA LYS A 22 3.88 11.65 -15.42
C LYS A 22 3.77 11.08 -14.01
N ARG A 23 2.72 11.43 -13.25
CA ARG A 23 2.52 10.91 -11.89
C ARG A 23 2.44 9.39 -11.85
N PHE A 24 1.74 8.78 -12.82
CA PHE A 24 1.61 7.33 -12.88
C PHE A 24 2.95 6.66 -13.24
N LEU A 25 3.68 7.19 -14.21
CA LEU A 25 5.01 6.69 -14.56
C LEU A 25 6.00 6.87 -13.41
N GLU A 26 5.95 7.98 -12.66
CA GLU A 26 6.75 8.21 -11.46
C GLU A 26 6.40 7.21 -10.35
N TYR A 27 5.11 6.93 -10.12
CA TYR A 27 4.69 5.87 -9.21
C TYR A 27 5.26 4.51 -9.61
N LEU A 28 5.18 4.15 -10.89
CA LEU A 28 5.70 2.87 -11.38
C LEU A 28 7.24 2.80 -11.34
N ALA A 29 7.91 3.92 -11.58
CA ALA A 29 9.37 4.03 -11.61
C ALA A 29 9.99 4.13 -10.21
N ILE A 30 9.31 4.83 -9.30
CA ILE A 30 9.82 5.33 -8.01
C ILE A 30 8.91 4.92 -6.85
N ASN A 31 8.15 3.83 -6.89
CA ASN A 31 7.58 3.29 -5.64
C ASN A 31 8.42 2.11 -5.17
N PRO A 32 9.54 2.34 -4.44
CA PRO A 32 10.40 1.27 -3.99
C PRO A 32 9.69 0.45 -2.91
N ALA A 33 8.75 1.04 -2.16
CA ALA A 33 7.96 0.32 -1.17
C ALA A 33 7.03 -0.70 -1.84
N TYR A 34 6.36 -0.32 -2.92
CA TYR A 34 5.51 -1.24 -3.69
C TYR A 34 6.35 -2.33 -4.38
N ARG A 35 7.50 -1.97 -4.96
CA ARG A 35 8.42 -2.96 -5.54
C ARG A 35 8.98 -3.90 -4.48
N ALA A 36 9.40 -3.36 -3.33
CA ALA A 36 9.90 -4.13 -2.19
C ALA A 36 8.82 -5.07 -1.64
N ALA A 37 7.56 -4.62 -1.55
CA ALA A 37 6.45 -5.46 -1.13
C ALA A 37 6.17 -6.60 -2.14
N LEU A 38 6.23 -6.31 -3.45
CA LEU A 38 6.05 -7.34 -4.48
C LEU A 38 7.18 -8.37 -4.53
N SER A 39 8.40 -7.98 -4.18
CA SER A 39 9.57 -8.86 -4.16
C SER A 39 9.95 -9.33 -2.76
N ALA A 40 9.13 -9.03 -1.75
CA ALA A 40 9.41 -9.42 -0.37
C ALA A 40 9.37 -10.95 -0.27
N PRO A 41 10.30 -11.58 0.46
CA PRO A 41 10.13 -12.99 0.83
C PRO A 41 8.85 -13.14 1.65
N PRO A 42 8.25 -14.35 1.68
CA PRO A 42 7.22 -14.67 2.66
C PRO A 42 7.66 -14.30 4.08
N ASP A 43 6.72 -13.82 4.89
CA ASP A 43 6.97 -13.57 6.31
C ASP A 43 6.95 -14.92 7.04
N ASP A 44 8.14 -15.52 7.14
CA ASP A 44 8.39 -16.81 7.78
C ASP A 44 9.02 -16.65 9.19
N GLU A 45 8.91 -15.45 9.78
CA GLU A 45 9.43 -15.19 11.13
C GLU A 45 8.63 -15.99 12.18
N PRO A 46 9.29 -16.65 13.14
CA PRO A 46 8.58 -17.41 14.17
C PRO A 46 7.82 -16.47 15.10
N VAL A 47 6.55 -16.78 15.37
CA VAL A 47 5.75 -16.06 16.37
C VAL A 47 6.44 -16.19 17.73
N THR A 48 6.89 -15.06 18.28
CA THR A 48 7.53 -15.04 19.59
C THR A 48 6.48 -15.13 20.71
N GLU A 49 6.92 -15.38 21.94
CA GLU A 49 6.01 -15.38 23.09
C GLU A 49 5.33 -14.02 23.31
N THR A 50 6.06 -12.92 23.02
CA THR A 50 5.54 -11.55 23.08
C THR A 50 4.45 -11.35 22.04
N ASP A 51 4.68 -11.80 20.80
CA ASP A 51 3.68 -11.71 19.73
C ASP A 51 2.43 -12.51 20.09
N ALA A 52 2.63 -13.75 20.57
CA ALA A 52 1.53 -14.60 21.00
C ALA A 52 0.72 -13.94 22.14
N ALA A 53 1.37 -13.24 23.07
CA ALA A 53 0.69 -12.50 24.13
C ALA A 53 -0.12 -11.31 23.58
N ALA A 54 0.46 -10.51 22.69
CA ALA A 54 -0.22 -9.39 22.05
C ALA A 54 -1.43 -9.85 21.21
N ILE A 55 -1.29 -10.97 20.47
CA ILE A 55 -2.38 -11.57 19.69
C ILE A 55 -3.53 -12.00 20.60
N ARG A 56 -3.24 -12.68 21.71
CA ARG A 56 -4.27 -13.09 22.69
C ARG A 56 -4.98 -11.88 23.29
N GLN A 57 -4.25 -10.83 23.64
CA GLN A 57 -4.82 -9.59 24.13
C GLN A 57 -5.78 -8.98 23.11
N SER A 58 -5.34 -8.81 21.86
CA SER A 58 -6.18 -8.24 20.80
C SER A 58 -7.47 -9.06 20.57
N GLN A 59 -7.37 -10.39 20.63
CA GLN A 59 -8.55 -11.26 20.52
C GLN A 59 -9.53 -11.10 21.69
N GLU A 60 -9.04 -10.80 22.89
CA GLU A 60 -9.90 -10.49 24.05
C GLU A 60 -10.57 -9.11 23.90
N GLU A 61 -9.84 -8.10 23.42
CA GLU A 61 -10.38 -6.77 23.14
C GLU A 61 -11.51 -6.84 22.11
N VAL A 62 -11.35 -7.63 21.04
CA VAL A 62 -12.41 -7.89 20.06
C VAL A 62 -13.62 -8.57 20.70
N ARG A 63 -13.40 -9.62 21.50
CA ARG A 63 -14.49 -10.36 22.17
C ARG A 63 -15.26 -9.51 23.17
N SER A 64 -14.57 -8.62 23.87
CA SER A 64 -15.16 -7.70 24.84
C SER A 64 -15.73 -6.42 24.22
N ALA A 65 -15.67 -6.28 22.88
CA ALA A 65 -16.03 -5.05 22.16
C ALA A 65 -15.26 -3.80 22.62
N SER A 66 -14.07 -3.99 23.19
CA SER A 66 -13.14 -2.93 23.58
C SER A 66 -12.22 -2.55 22.42
N ILE A 67 -12.79 -2.36 21.22
CA ILE A 67 -12.08 -2.01 20.00
C ILE A 67 -12.55 -0.68 19.45
N THR A 68 -11.67 0.05 18.76
CA THR A 68 -12.06 1.22 17.99
C THR A 68 -12.50 0.79 16.59
N PRO A 69 -13.73 1.13 16.14
CA PRO A 69 -14.15 0.87 14.77
C PRO A 69 -13.19 1.49 13.76
N HIS A 70 -12.87 0.75 12.70
CA HIS A 70 -11.92 1.23 11.68
C HIS A 70 -12.35 2.57 11.05
N ALA A 71 -13.66 2.78 10.84
CA ALA A 71 -14.20 4.03 10.32
C ALA A 71 -13.95 5.24 11.24
N ASP A 72 -13.85 5.02 12.55
CA ASP A 72 -13.56 6.08 13.51
C ASP A 72 -12.10 6.50 13.44
N ILE A 73 -11.19 5.53 13.28
CA ILE A 73 -9.76 5.79 13.02
C ILE A 73 -9.59 6.53 11.70
N LEU A 74 -10.20 6.06 10.60
CA LEU A 74 -10.08 6.75 9.30
C LEU A 74 -10.53 8.22 9.40
N ARG A 75 -11.65 8.46 10.09
CA ARG A 75 -12.18 9.81 10.32
C ARG A 75 -11.21 10.67 11.14
N GLU A 76 -10.59 10.13 12.18
CA GLU A 76 -9.59 10.82 13.00
C GLU A 76 -8.41 11.31 12.15
N PHE A 77 -7.95 10.48 11.20
CA PHE A 77 -6.85 10.82 10.29
C PHE A 77 -7.29 11.60 9.03
N GLY A 78 -8.55 12.02 8.94
CA GLY A 78 -9.07 12.75 7.77
C GLY A 78 -9.17 11.93 6.48
N MET A 79 -9.16 10.60 6.59
CA MET A 79 -9.29 9.64 5.50
C MET A 79 -10.76 9.23 5.32
N ARG A 80 -11.14 8.83 4.10
CA ARG A 80 -12.46 8.29 3.76
C ARG A 80 -12.33 6.86 3.27
#